data_AF-A0A139PR24-F1
#
_entry.id   AF-A0A139PR24-F1
#
_cell.length_a   1.000
_cell.length_b   1.000
_cell.length_c   1.000
_cell.angle_alpha   90.00
_cell.angle_beta   90.00
_cell.angle_gamma   90.00
#
_symmetry.space_group_name_H-M   'P 1'
#
loop_
_entity.id
_entity.type
_entity.pdbx_description
1 polymer ?
#
loop_
_entity_poly.entity_id
_entity_poly.type
_entity_poly.pdbx_seq_one_letter_code
_entity_poly.pdbx_strand_id
1 'polypeptide(L)'
;MYLEMAEPVQSLMAVKSLAGAVVEASKSMKYQGLFLEKESSHLGEFYNKNKANQLTDEEFQLLLDYNAHLYKKAAEKILAGQFAINPYTENGRSIATYVQQHQAITGFEANYHLGQARFLEKLDLADGKRLVGEKLKQAWFEKIREELNR
;
A
#
# COMPACT_ATOMS: atom_id res chain seq x y z
N MET A 1 -1.60 11.83 9.89
CA MET A 1 -1.18 11.93 8.49
C MET A 1 0.19 11.29 8.37
N TYR A 2 0.35 10.22 7.59
CA TYR A 2 1.67 9.64 7.28
C TYR A 2 2.14 10.26 5.97
N LEU A 3 3.27 10.96 6.01
CA LEU A 3 3.88 11.61 4.86
C LEU A 3 5.25 10.98 4.67
N GLU A 4 5.46 10.32 3.54
CA GLU A 4 6.77 9.83 3.17
C GLU A 4 7.35 10.75 2.09
N MET A 5 8.53 11.31 2.37
CA MET A 5 9.34 12.01 1.41
C MET A 5 10.65 11.24 1.28
N ALA A 6 10.90 10.68 0.09
CA ALA A 6 12.16 10.03 -0.19
C ALA A 6 13.29 11.08 -0.32
N GLU A 7 14.48 10.76 0.17
CA GLU A 7 15.67 11.56 -0.11
C GLU A 7 16.02 11.42 -1.60
N PRO A 8 16.04 12.52 -2.37
CA PRO A 8 16.32 12.45 -3.80
C PRO A 8 17.82 12.19 -4.05
N VAL A 9 18.15 11.03 -4.61
CA VAL A 9 19.51 10.74 -5.06
C VAL A 9 19.59 10.94 -6.57
N GLN A 10 20.47 11.84 -7.01
CA GLN A 10 20.68 12.15 -8.43
C GLN A 10 22.10 11.79 -8.86
N SER A 11 22.23 11.06 -9.97
CA SER A 11 23.53 10.76 -10.56
C SER A 11 24.09 12.02 -11.22
N LEU A 12 25.24 12.50 -10.74
CA LEU A 12 25.91 13.68 -11.32
C LEU A 12 26.32 13.45 -12.79
N MET A 13 26.49 12.20 -13.22
CA MET A 13 26.78 11.85 -14.62
C MET A 13 25.58 12.07 -15.55
N ALA A 14 24.35 11.98 -15.02
CA ALA A 14 23.13 12.13 -15.80
C ALA A 14 22.72 13.60 -15.99
N VAL A 15 23.33 14.53 -15.26
CA VAL A 15 22.93 15.94 -15.22
C VAL A 15 24.03 16.83 -15.79
N LYS A 16 23.66 17.70 -16.74
CA LYS A 16 24.60 18.58 -17.46
C LYS A 16 25.05 19.81 -16.67
N SER A 17 24.42 20.14 -15.54
CA SER A 17 24.76 21.30 -14.71
C SER A 17 24.23 21.17 -13.28
N LEU A 18 24.83 21.90 -12.34
CA LEU A 18 24.38 21.93 -10.94
C LEU A 18 22.93 22.41 -10.80
N ALA A 19 22.53 23.44 -11.57
CA ALA A 19 21.15 23.91 -11.60
C ALA A 19 20.18 22.84 -12.12
N GLY A 20 20.59 22.05 -13.13
CA GLY A 20 19.81 20.91 -13.60
C GLY A 20 19.67 19.81 -12.53
N ALA A 21 20.66 19.66 -11.65
CA ALA A 21 20.65 18.61 -10.63
C ALA A 21 19.63 18.95 -9.55
N VAL A 22 19.53 20.23 -9.18
CA VAL A 22 18.51 20.75 -8.26
C VAL A 22 17.11 20.54 -8.84
N VAL A 23 16.91 20.81 -10.13
CA VAL A 23 15.61 20.60 -10.80
C VAL A 23 15.22 19.12 -10.80
N GLU A 24 16.15 18.22 -11.13
CA GLU A 24 15.86 16.78 -11.17
C GLU A 24 15.63 16.19 -9.77
N ALA A 25 16.40 16.62 -8.78
CA ALA A 25 16.17 16.28 -7.38
C ALA A 25 14.79 16.75 -6.91
N SER A 26 14.39 17.97 -7.27
CA SER A 26 13.08 18.53 -6.90
C SER A 26 11.89 17.75 -7.48
N LYS A 27 12.06 17.09 -8.64
CA LYS A 27 11.03 16.21 -9.22
C LYS A 27 10.80 14.94 -8.39
N SER A 28 11.85 14.43 -7.74
CA SER A 28 11.78 13.23 -6.91
C SER A 28 11.38 13.53 -5.46
N MET A 29 11.54 14.78 -5.00
CA MET A 29 11.00 15.29 -3.75
C MET A 29 9.49 15.49 -3.81
N LYS A 30 8.73 14.39 -3.89
CA LYS A 30 7.26 14.44 -3.80
C LYS A 30 6.78 13.71 -2.56
N TYR A 31 6.03 14.39 -1.71
CA TYR A 31 5.21 13.80 -0.66
C TYR A 31 4.22 12.82 -1.28
N GLN A 32 4.39 11.55 -0.93
CA GLN A 32 3.46 10.48 -1.27
C GLN A 32 2.41 10.34 -0.16
N GLY A 33 1.19 10.00 -0.54
CA GLY A 33 0.09 9.83 0.40
C GLY A 33 -1.27 9.88 -0.28
N LEU A 34 -2.32 9.81 0.55
CA LEU A 34 -3.70 10.04 0.17
C LEU A 34 -4.13 11.42 0.69
N PHE A 35 -4.81 12.19 -0.16
CA PHE A 35 -5.17 13.58 0.12
C PHE A 35 -6.66 13.80 -0.09
N LEU A 36 -7.28 14.68 0.69
CA LEU A 36 -8.65 15.10 0.42
C LEU A 36 -8.70 15.97 -0.83
N GLU A 37 -9.60 15.67 -1.75
CA GLU A 37 -9.74 16.37 -3.03
C GLU A 37 -10.01 17.87 -2.82
N LYS A 38 -10.88 18.21 -1.87
CA LYS A 38 -11.22 19.60 -1.52
C LYS A 38 -10.03 20.43 -1.03
N GLU A 39 -9.04 19.77 -0.43
CA GLU A 39 -7.82 20.43 0.09
C GLU A 39 -6.69 20.45 -0.95
N SER A 40 -6.88 19.84 -2.14
CA SER A 40 -5.79 19.70 -3.11
C SER A 40 -5.30 21.03 -3.68
N SER A 41 -6.11 22.08 -3.64
CA SER A 41 -5.73 23.45 -4.01
C SER A 41 -4.71 24.06 -3.05
N HIS A 42 -4.76 23.68 -1.77
CA HIS A 42 -3.86 24.15 -0.72
C HIS A 42 -2.54 23.39 -0.69
N LEU A 43 -2.45 22.25 -1.37
CA LEU A 43 -1.22 21.46 -1.44
C LEU A 43 -0.16 22.19 -2.29
N GLY A 44 1.08 22.22 -1.81
CA GLY A 44 2.22 22.77 -2.55
C GLY A 44 2.64 21.93 -3.76
N GLU A 45 3.66 22.40 -4.50
CA GLU A 45 4.21 21.70 -5.67
C GLU A 45 4.82 20.33 -5.31
N PHE A 46 5.31 20.18 -4.08
CA PHE A 46 5.94 18.95 -3.61
C PHE A 46 4.96 17.84 -3.24
N TYR A 47 3.66 17.98 -3.46
CA TYR A 47 2.69 16.91 -3.18
C TYR A 47 2.33 16.14 -4.45
N ASN A 48 2.16 14.82 -4.34
CA ASN A 48 1.66 14.02 -5.45
C ASN A 48 0.15 14.19 -5.63
N LYS A 49 -0.24 15.16 -6.45
CA LYS A 49 -1.65 15.50 -6.76
C LYS A 49 -2.29 14.61 -7.84
N ASN A 50 -1.81 13.38 -8.03
CA ASN A 50 -2.48 12.45 -8.92
C ASN A 50 -3.90 12.18 -8.41
N LYS A 51 -4.89 12.18 -9.28
CA LYS A 51 -6.29 11.88 -8.95
C LYS A 51 -6.47 10.51 -8.29
N ALA A 52 -5.61 9.53 -8.61
CA ALA A 52 -5.59 8.23 -7.93
C ALA A 52 -5.29 8.33 -6.42
N ASN A 53 -4.65 9.43 -5.99
CA ASN A 53 -4.29 9.70 -4.60
C ASN A 53 -5.21 10.73 -3.93
N GLN A 54 -6.17 11.31 -4.66
CA GLN A 54 -7.15 12.23 -4.11
C GLN A 54 -8.39 11.45 -3.70
N LEU A 55 -8.95 11.76 -2.54
CA LEU A 55 -10.12 11.11 -1.96
C LEU A 55 -11.23 12.14 -1.78
N THR A 56 -12.47 11.75 -2.10
CA THR A 56 -13.64 12.48 -1.61
C THR A 56 -13.80 12.27 -0.10
N ASP A 57 -14.60 13.11 0.57
CA ASP A 57 -14.91 12.90 1.99
C ASP A 57 -15.59 11.54 2.24
N GLU A 58 -16.43 11.09 1.31
CA GLU A 58 -17.09 9.79 1.37
C GLU A 58 -16.10 8.63 1.23
N GLU A 59 -15.18 8.71 0.27
CA GLU A 59 -14.13 7.70 0.08
C GLU A 59 -13.21 7.64 1.30
N PHE A 60 -12.85 8.79 1.86
CA PHE A 60 -12.03 8.84 3.07
C PHE A 60 -12.74 8.22 4.27
N GLN A 61 -14.02 8.55 4.49
CA GLN A 61 -14.81 7.94 5.56
C GLN A 61 -14.96 6.43 5.37
N LEU A 62 -15.15 5.96 4.13
CA LEU A 62 -15.23 4.55 3.81
C LEU A 62 -13.94 3.80 4.17
N LEU A 63 -12.77 4.39 3.94
CA LEU A 63 -11.49 3.80 4.38
C LEU A 63 -11.38 3.74 5.91
N LEU A 64 -11.85 4.76 6.63
CA LEU A 64 -11.86 4.74 8.10
C LEU A 64 -12.76 3.64 8.66
N ASP A 65 -13.98 3.52 8.10
CA ASP A 65 -14.94 2.49 8.48
C ASP A 65 -14.39 1.09 8.19
N TYR A 66 -13.74 0.90 7.04
CA TYR A 66 -13.09 -0.35 6.69
C TYR A 66 -11.93 -0.69 7.61
N ASN A 67 -11.11 0.30 7.98
CA ASN A 67 -10.01 0.10 8.92
C ASN A 67 -10.53 -0.34 10.30
N ALA A 68 -11.61 0.29 10.79
CA ALA A 68 -12.27 -0.13 12.03
C ALA A 68 -12.80 -1.57 11.94
N HIS A 69 -13.38 -1.96 10.80
CA HIS A 69 -13.81 -3.33 10.54
C HIS A 69 -12.62 -4.32 10.59
N LEU A 70 -11.51 -4.00 9.94
CA LEU A 70 -10.30 -4.83 9.95
C LEU A 70 -9.74 -5.01 11.35
N TYR A 71 -9.65 -3.94 12.16
CA TYR A 71 -9.20 -4.03 13.54
C TYR A 71 -10.11 -4.91 14.39
N LYS A 72 -11.43 -4.77 14.26
CA LYS A 72 -12.40 -5.60 14.97
C LYS A 72 -12.22 -7.08 14.62
N LYS A 73 -12.15 -7.40 13.33
CA LYS A 73 -11.94 -8.78 12.83
C LYS A 73 -10.61 -9.37 13.33
N ALA A 74 -9.54 -8.57 13.34
CA ALA A 74 -8.26 -9.00 13.88
C ALA A 74 -8.33 -9.26 15.39
N ALA A 75 -8.97 -8.38 16.15
CA ALA A 75 -9.14 -8.52 17.60
C ALA A 75 -9.95 -9.78 17.95
N GLU A 76 -11.07 -10.04 17.27
CA GLU A 76 -11.88 -11.24 17.46
C GLU A 76 -11.06 -12.52 17.24
N LYS A 77 -10.22 -12.56 16.19
CA LYS A 77 -9.35 -13.69 15.92
C LYS A 77 -8.28 -13.89 17.00
N ILE A 78 -7.68 -12.80 17.49
CA ILE A 78 -6.69 -12.85 18.59
C ILE A 78 -7.35 -13.39 19.86
N LEU A 79 -8.55 -12.89 20.20
CA LEU A 79 -9.29 -13.32 21.40
C LEU A 79 -9.76 -14.78 21.32
N ALA A 80 -10.03 -15.30 20.11
CA ALA A 80 -10.31 -16.71 19.90
C ALA A 80 -9.10 -17.62 20.16
N GLY A 81 -7.88 -17.07 20.28
CA GLY A 81 -6.66 -17.82 20.59
C GLY A 81 -6.12 -18.67 19.44
N GLN A 82 -6.63 -18.50 18.21
CA GLN A 82 -6.23 -19.28 17.04
C GLN A 82 -5.20 -18.55 16.18
N PHE A 83 -3.94 -18.92 16.34
CA PHE A 83 -2.81 -18.33 15.62
C PHE A 83 -2.27 -19.31 14.56
N ALA A 84 -2.61 -19.04 13.30
CA ALA A 84 -2.04 -19.78 12.17
C ALA A 84 -0.67 -19.21 11.81
N ILE A 85 0.31 -20.08 11.52
CA ILE A 85 1.63 -19.70 11.02
C ILE A 85 1.56 -19.56 9.50
N ASN A 86 0.98 -18.45 9.04
CA ASN A 86 0.73 -18.19 7.61
C ASN A 86 1.26 -16.80 7.19
N PRO A 87 2.59 -16.67 6.97
CA PRO A 87 3.18 -15.40 6.58
C PRO A 87 2.66 -14.91 5.24
N TYR A 88 2.79 -13.61 4.99
CA TYR A 88 2.45 -13.03 3.69
C TYR A 88 3.53 -13.30 2.65
N THR A 89 3.11 -13.52 1.41
CA THR A 89 3.97 -13.60 0.23
C THR A 89 3.41 -12.76 -0.91
N GLU A 90 4.26 -11.93 -1.52
CA GLU A 90 3.86 -11.08 -2.65
C GLU A 90 3.93 -11.80 -4.01
N ASN A 91 4.83 -12.78 -4.10
CA ASN A 91 5.24 -13.45 -5.35
C ASN A 91 5.16 -14.98 -5.27
N GLY A 92 4.73 -15.55 -4.12
CA GLY A 92 4.66 -16.99 -3.90
C GLY A 92 6.03 -17.68 -3.80
N ARG A 93 7.12 -16.93 -3.69
CA ARG A 93 8.50 -17.43 -3.67
C ARG A 93 9.25 -17.02 -2.41
N SER A 94 8.89 -15.88 -1.83
CA SER A 94 9.54 -15.32 -0.65
C SER A 94 8.52 -14.84 0.38
N ILE A 95 8.95 -14.84 1.64
CA ILE A 95 8.20 -14.28 2.77
C ILE A 95 8.92 -13.02 3.28
N ALA A 96 8.20 -12.19 4.03
CA ALA A 96 8.78 -10.98 4.63
C ALA A 96 9.92 -11.32 5.61
N THR A 97 10.95 -10.47 5.67
CA THR A 97 12.16 -10.67 6.47
C THR A 97 11.89 -10.77 7.98
N TYR A 98 10.88 -10.07 8.50
CA TYR A 98 10.52 -10.17 9.92
C TYR A 98 10.05 -11.59 10.32
N VAL A 99 9.52 -12.38 9.38
CA VAL A 99 9.11 -13.76 9.65
C VAL A 99 10.33 -14.64 9.94
N GLN A 100 11.45 -14.37 9.26
CA GLN A 100 12.71 -15.10 9.46
C GLN A 100 13.25 -14.91 10.89
N GLN A 101 13.02 -13.75 11.50
CA GLN A 101 13.45 -13.47 12.88
C GLN A 101 12.80 -14.39 13.92
N HIS A 102 11.59 -14.88 13.61
CA HIS A 102 10.82 -15.75 14.50
C HIS A 102 10.85 -17.22 14.06
N GLN A 103 11.65 -17.57 13.05
CA GLN A 103 11.67 -18.91 12.46
C GLN A 103 11.99 -20.01 13.47
N ALA A 104 12.91 -19.75 14.41
CA ALA A 104 13.28 -20.70 15.46
C ALA A 104 12.12 -21.03 16.42
N ILE A 105 11.13 -20.13 16.54
CA ILE A 105 9.95 -20.33 17.40
C ILE A 105 8.81 -20.92 16.58
N THR A 106 8.60 -20.43 15.36
CA THR A 106 7.46 -20.84 14.52
C THR A 106 7.69 -22.17 13.82
N GLY A 107 8.93 -22.63 13.69
CA GLY A 107 9.27 -23.82 12.91
C GLY A 107 8.90 -23.69 11.43
N PHE A 108 8.72 -22.46 10.93
CA PHE A 108 8.34 -22.25 9.54
C PHE A 108 9.50 -22.59 8.60
N GLU A 109 9.29 -23.50 7.67
CA GLU A 109 10.27 -23.85 6.64
C GLU A 109 9.68 -23.57 5.26
N ALA A 110 10.30 -22.68 4.49
CA ALA A 110 9.77 -22.26 3.20
C ALA A 110 9.58 -23.43 2.22
N ASN A 111 10.46 -24.45 2.27
CA ASN A 111 10.36 -25.62 1.41
C ASN A 111 9.09 -26.46 1.65
N TYR A 112 8.53 -26.42 2.86
CA TYR A 112 7.37 -27.24 3.24
C TYR A 112 6.10 -26.42 3.45
N HIS A 113 6.22 -25.20 3.99
CA HIS A 113 5.09 -24.42 4.49
C HIS A 113 4.69 -23.24 3.60
N LEU A 114 5.43 -22.93 2.53
CA LEU A 114 5.11 -21.80 1.66
C LEU A 114 3.74 -21.94 0.98
N GLY A 115 3.26 -23.17 0.77
CA GLY A 115 1.89 -23.43 0.28
C GLY A 115 0.78 -22.95 1.22
N GLN A 116 1.09 -22.70 2.50
CA GLN A 116 0.16 -22.16 3.51
C GLN A 116 0.25 -20.63 3.64
N ALA A 117 1.17 -19.99 2.93
CA ALA A 117 1.35 -18.54 2.97
C ALA A 117 0.12 -17.81 2.40
N ARG A 118 -0.13 -16.61 2.93
CA ARG A 118 -1.19 -15.73 2.44
C ARG A 118 -0.67 -14.91 1.28
N PHE A 119 -1.31 -15.02 0.13
CA PHE A 119 -1.00 -14.18 -1.02
C PHE A 119 -1.53 -12.77 -0.79
N LEU A 120 -0.74 -11.78 -1.19
CA LEU A 120 -1.24 -10.41 -1.29
C LEU A 120 -2.35 -10.37 -2.35
N GLU A 121 -3.53 -9.93 -1.93
CA GLU A 121 -4.67 -9.80 -2.83
C GLU A 121 -4.40 -8.72 -3.89
N LYS A 122 -4.69 -9.06 -5.15
CA LYS A 122 -4.53 -8.18 -6.30
C LYS A 122 -5.85 -8.14 -7.06
N LEU A 123 -6.29 -6.93 -7.40
CA LEU A 123 -7.45 -6.73 -8.26
C LEU A 123 -6.98 -6.70 -9.71
N ASP A 124 -7.27 -7.77 -10.45
CA ASP A 124 -7.01 -7.89 -11.88
C ASP A 124 -8.34 -7.85 -12.65
N LEU A 125 -8.31 -7.38 -13.90
CA LEU A 125 -9.45 -7.49 -14.81
C LEU A 125 -9.70 -8.97 -15.18
N ALA A 126 -10.93 -9.30 -15.56
CA ALA A 126 -11.30 -10.63 -16.06
C ALA A 126 -10.40 -11.14 -17.20
N ASP A 127 -9.80 -10.23 -17.97
CA ASP A 127 -8.87 -10.51 -19.07
C ASP A 127 -7.39 -10.64 -18.63
N GLY A 128 -7.11 -10.71 -17.33
CA GLY A 128 -5.76 -10.83 -16.77
C GLY A 128 -4.89 -9.56 -16.85
N LYS A 129 -5.49 -8.41 -17.18
CA LYS A 129 -4.79 -7.11 -17.21
C LYS A 129 -4.83 -6.45 -15.83
N ARG A 130 -3.67 -5.98 -15.35
CA ARG A 130 -3.55 -5.22 -14.10
C ARG A 130 -4.31 -3.90 -14.18
N LEU A 131 -5.13 -3.62 -13.18
CA LEU A 131 -5.71 -2.30 -12.98
C LEU A 131 -4.63 -1.33 -12.50
N VAL A 132 -4.68 -0.08 -12.98
CA VAL A 132 -3.72 0.97 -12.61
C VAL A 132 -4.46 2.30 -12.39
N GLY A 133 -3.96 3.12 -11.47
CA GLY A 133 -4.48 4.48 -11.24
C GLY A 133 -5.90 4.50 -10.69
N GLU A 134 -6.73 5.41 -11.20
CA GLU A 134 -8.11 5.61 -10.73
C GLU A 134 -8.98 4.35 -10.85
N LYS A 135 -8.81 3.54 -11.90
CA LYS A 135 -9.59 2.30 -12.06
C LYS A 135 -9.29 1.29 -10.97
N LEU A 136 -8.02 1.19 -10.56
CA LEU A 136 -7.62 0.35 -9.44
C LEU A 136 -8.19 0.88 -8.12
N LYS A 137 -8.12 2.19 -7.92
CA LYS A 137 -8.71 2.87 -6.76
C LYS A 137 -10.21 2.56 -6.65
N GLN A 138 -10.97 2.74 -7.73
CA GLN A 138 -12.42 2.49 -7.77
C GLN A 138 -12.76 1.03 -7.47
N ALA A 139 -12.07 0.08 -8.10
CA ALA A 139 -12.30 -1.35 -7.85
C ALA A 139 -12.06 -1.74 -6.38
N TRP A 140 -11.05 -1.14 -5.73
CA TRP A 140 -10.84 -1.35 -4.29
C TRP A 140 -11.99 -0.78 -3.46
N PHE A 141 -12.50 0.41 -3.80
CA PHE A 141 -13.64 0.99 -3.10
C PHE A 141 -14.92 0.17 -3.26
N GLU A 142 -15.19 -0.36 -4.46
CA GLU A 142 -16.30 -1.27 -4.70
C GLU A 142 -16.20 -2.53 -3.83
N LYS A 143 -15.04 -3.17 -3.83
CA LYS A 143 -14.80 -4.34 -2.98
C LYS A 143 -14.96 -4.06 -1.48
N ILE A 144 -14.47 -2.90 -1.02
CA ILE A 144 -14.63 -2.49 0.38
C ILE A 144 -16.11 -2.29 0.73
N ARG A 145 -16.89 -1.68 -0.18
CA ARG A 145 -18.34 -1.52 0.01
C ARG A 145 -19.04 -2.87 0.11
N GLU A 146 -18.72 -3.80 -0.77
CA GLU A 146 -19.23 -5.18 -0.72
C GLU A 146 -18.91 -5.87 0.61
N GLU A 147 -17.66 -5.80 1.08
CA GLU A 147 -17.24 -6.40 2.36
C GLU A 147 -17.94 -5.76 3.58
N LEU A 148 -18.26 -4.46 3.50
CA LEU A 148 -19.01 -3.75 4.53
C LEU A 148 -20.53 -3.88 4.38
N ASN A 149 -21.03 -4.58 3.35
CA ASN A 149 -22.43 -4.67 2.95
C ASN A 149 -23.09 -3.29 2.76
N ARG A 150 -22.41 -2.38 2.04
CA ARG A 150 -22.89 -1.03 1.72
C ARG A 150 -23.00 -0.79 0.22
#